data_AF-X0VZM2-F1
#
_entry.id   AF-X0VZM2-F1
#
_cell.length_a   1.000
_cell.length_b   1.000
_cell.length_c   1.000
_cell.angle_alpha   90.00
_cell.angle_beta   90.00
_cell.angle_gamma   90.00
#
_symmetry.space_group_name_H-M   'P 1'
#
loop_
_entity.id
_entity.type
_entity.pdbx_description
1 polymer ?
#
loop_
_entity_poly.entity_id
_entity_poly.type
_entity_poly.pdbx_seq_one_letter_code
_entity_poly.pdbx_strand_id
1 'polypeptide(L)'
;FIFPSYVEDLMGPLCFDYGYGPFRWVCLSGKHSDLKKTDKLALSCIDPKRSAQDRDNYKWVKVAMKNNLVVGSQARILYADHEERINIALKFNESVRKGEIGPIMLGRDHHDTGSTDSPFRETSNIKDGSNITADMAVHSFVGNAIRGMSMVVLSNGGGVGIGKAVNGGFGLALDGSKRVDEIIRTALEWDVVGGIARRAWARNPGALEVATIWNKQNKKRAHITIPNIADDNLIEKVVNEVGF
;
A
#
# COMPACT_ATOMS: atom_id res chain seq x y z
N PHE A 1 -12.18 -21.83 -6.08
CA PHE A 1 -11.32 -22.98 -5.71
C PHE A 1 -11.86 -23.62 -4.45
N ILE A 2 -11.52 -24.88 -4.15
CA ILE A 2 -11.98 -25.54 -2.90
C ILE A 2 -11.33 -24.89 -1.67
N PHE A 3 -10.11 -24.36 -1.81
CA PHE A 3 -9.41 -23.63 -0.75
C PHE A 3 -9.25 -22.16 -1.15
N PRO A 4 -9.43 -21.22 -0.20
CA PRO A 4 -9.15 -19.82 -0.47
C PRO A 4 -7.64 -19.60 -0.62
N SER A 5 -7.27 -18.59 -1.40
CA SER A 5 -5.86 -18.17 -1.46
C SER A 5 -5.44 -17.46 -0.17
N TYR A 6 -4.14 -17.43 0.15
CA TYR A 6 -3.64 -16.67 1.30
C TYR A 6 -3.97 -15.16 1.20
N VAL A 7 -4.15 -14.63 -0.01
CA VAL A 7 -4.61 -13.23 -0.18
C VAL A 7 -6.09 -13.09 0.10
N GLU A 8 -6.87 -14.06 -0.33
CA GLU A 8 -8.32 -14.07 -0.14
C GLU A 8 -8.69 -14.04 1.35
N ASP A 9 -8.00 -14.85 2.15
CA ASP A 9 -8.36 -15.09 3.55
C ASP A 9 -7.50 -14.30 4.55
N LEU A 10 -6.25 -13.97 4.21
CA LEU A 10 -5.32 -13.29 5.13
C LEU A 10 -4.90 -11.92 4.62
N MET A 11 -4.15 -11.83 3.51
CA MET A 11 -3.54 -10.53 3.13
C MET A 11 -4.57 -9.47 2.76
N GLY A 12 -5.63 -9.84 2.05
CA GLY A 12 -6.70 -8.92 1.69
C GLY A 12 -7.36 -8.37 2.95
N PRO A 13 -8.04 -9.21 3.75
CA PRO A 13 -8.75 -8.77 4.94
C PRO A 13 -7.88 -8.14 6.02
N LEU A 14 -6.66 -8.66 6.26
CA LEU A 14 -5.82 -8.23 7.38
C LEU A 14 -4.81 -7.15 7.01
N CYS A 15 -4.46 -6.97 5.73
CA CYS A 15 -3.45 -5.99 5.32
C CYS A 15 -4.01 -5.01 4.29
N PHE A 16 -4.34 -5.48 3.08
CA PHE A 16 -4.62 -4.60 1.96
C PHE A 16 -5.87 -3.76 2.18
N ASP A 17 -6.91 -4.34 2.76
CA ASP A 17 -8.15 -3.63 3.08
C ASP A 17 -7.92 -2.53 4.14
N TYR A 18 -6.83 -2.60 4.91
CA TYR A 18 -6.40 -1.56 5.85
C TYR A 18 -5.27 -0.66 5.32
N GLY A 19 -4.81 -0.89 4.09
CA GLY A 19 -3.78 -0.06 3.44
C GLY A 19 -2.35 -0.52 3.73
N TYR A 20 -2.19 -1.59 4.51
CA TYR A 20 -0.88 -2.17 4.78
C TYR A 20 -0.38 -2.93 3.56
N GLY A 21 0.84 -2.62 3.18
CA GLY A 21 1.54 -3.32 2.12
C GLY A 21 3.02 -2.97 2.12
N PRO A 22 3.79 -3.58 1.21
CA PRO A 22 5.25 -3.52 1.25
C PRO A 22 5.72 -2.08 1.07
N PHE A 23 6.46 -1.56 2.03
CA PHE A 23 7.15 -0.29 1.96
C PHE A 23 8.64 -0.56 2.12
N ARG A 24 9.42 -0.24 1.08
CA ARG A 24 10.87 -0.54 1.03
C ARG A 24 11.67 0.70 0.70
N TRP A 25 12.92 0.67 1.09
CA TRP A 25 13.87 1.71 0.77
C TRP A 25 15.27 1.17 0.58
N VAL A 26 16.07 1.93 -0.17
CA VAL A 26 17.49 1.67 -0.42
C VAL A 26 18.29 2.91 -0.05
N CYS A 27 19.34 2.73 0.74
CA CYS A 27 20.30 3.79 1.04
C CYS A 27 21.27 3.96 -0.14
N LEU A 28 21.13 5.04 -0.91
CA LEU A 28 21.95 5.28 -2.12
C LEU A 28 23.41 5.62 -1.79
N SER A 29 23.72 5.93 -0.52
CA SER A 29 25.10 6.06 -0.05
C SER A 29 25.87 4.74 -0.02
N GLY A 30 25.19 3.59 -0.07
CA GLY A 30 25.78 2.26 0.13
C GLY A 30 26.28 2.00 1.55
N LYS A 31 26.11 2.95 2.48
CA LYS A 31 26.64 2.83 3.85
C LYS A 31 25.71 2.00 4.73
N HIS A 32 26.25 0.97 5.35
CA HIS A 32 25.53 0.18 6.34
C HIS A 32 25.09 0.99 7.57
N SER A 33 25.83 2.06 7.90
CA SER A 33 25.45 3.00 8.96
C SER A 33 24.13 3.72 8.67
N ASP A 34 23.86 4.02 7.41
CA ASP A 34 22.63 4.70 7.00
C ASP A 34 21.45 3.75 7.14
N LEU A 35 21.61 2.48 6.76
CA LEU A 35 20.59 1.45 6.98
C LEU A 35 20.22 1.33 8.47
N LYS A 36 21.23 1.24 9.35
CA LYS A 36 21.02 1.21 10.81
C LYS A 36 20.28 2.46 11.32
N LYS A 37 20.55 3.64 10.75
CA LYS A 37 19.84 4.88 11.11
C LYS A 37 18.41 4.85 10.59
N THR A 38 18.18 4.46 9.34
CA THR A 38 16.83 4.33 8.78
C THR A 38 15.97 3.32 9.52
N ASP A 39 16.52 2.20 9.99
CA ASP A 39 15.79 1.24 10.84
C ASP A 39 15.30 1.90 12.14
N LYS A 40 16.15 2.71 12.79
CA LYS A 40 15.76 3.46 14.02
C LYS A 40 14.71 4.52 13.72
N LEU A 41 14.87 5.26 12.63
CA LEU A 41 13.92 6.29 12.21
C LEU A 41 12.56 5.67 11.87
N ALA A 42 12.53 4.56 11.14
CA ALA A 42 11.30 3.80 10.85
C ALA A 42 10.63 3.30 12.13
N LEU A 43 11.37 2.64 13.03
CA LEU A 43 10.85 2.17 14.33
C LEU A 43 10.24 3.30 15.16
N SER A 44 10.81 4.50 15.10
CA SER A 44 10.28 5.65 15.84
C SER A 44 8.98 6.24 15.28
N CYS A 45 8.53 5.76 14.11
CA CYS A 45 7.27 6.18 13.49
C CYS A 45 6.14 5.16 13.69
N ILE A 46 6.45 3.96 14.16
CA ILE A 46 5.51 2.85 14.28
C ILE A 46 5.04 2.75 15.74
N ASP A 47 3.74 2.86 15.99
CA ASP A 47 3.16 2.60 17.31
C ASP A 47 2.71 1.13 17.41
N PRO A 48 3.45 0.25 18.13
CA PRO A 48 3.10 -1.17 18.22
C PRO A 48 1.81 -1.45 19.01
N LYS A 49 1.12 -0.42 19.53
CA LYS A 49 -0.17 -0.54 20.23
C LYS A 49 -1.36 -0.14 19.35
N ARG A 50 -1.14 0.48 18.19
CA ARG A 50 -2.20 0.98 17.31
C ARG A 50 -2.93 -0.16 16.59
N SER A 51 -2.19 -1.14 16.07
CA SER A 51 -2.77 -2.33 15.42
C SER A 51 -1.88 -3.57 15.57
N ALA A 52 -2.42 -4.74 15.18
CA ALA A 52 -1.63 -5.97 15.11
C ALA A 52 -0.52 -5.88 14.06
N GLN A 53 -0.81 -5.23 12.93
CA GLN A 53 0.11 -5.02 11.82
C GLN A 53 1.28 -4.13 12.26
N ASP A 54 1.02 -3.03 12.97
CA ASP A 54 2.09 -2.16 13.50
C ASP A 54 2.98 -2.91 14.49
N ARG A 55 2.36 -3.69 15.38
CA ARG A 55 3.09 -4.52 16.35
C ARG A 55 4.03 -5.50 15.64
N ASP A 56 3.54 -6.16 14.59
CA ASP A 56 4.31 -7.17 13.87
C ASP A 56 5.44 -6.53 13.06
N ASN A 57 5.19 -5.37 12.42
CA ASN A 57 6.21 -4.60 11.71
C ASN A 57 7.25 -3.99 12.66
N TYR A 58 6.84 -3.52 13.84
CA TYR A 58 7.76 -3.03 14.87
C TYR A 58 8.70 -4.15 15.35
N LYS A 59 8.15 -5.34 15.65
CA LYS A 59 8.96 -6.51 16.03
C LYS A 59 9.92 -6.89 14.92
N TRP A 60 9.45 -6.91 13.68
CA TRP A 60 10.25 -7.21 12.50
C TRP A 60 11.46 -6.27 12.39
N VAL A 61 11.25 -4.95 12.30
CA VAL A 61 12.35 -4.00 12.09
C VAL A 61 13.36 -4.05 13.24
N LYS A 62 12.90 -4.28 14.48
CA LYS A 62 13.76 -4.43 15.67
C LYS A 62 14.76 -5.59 15.56
N VAL A 63 14.43 -6.65 14.82
CA VAL A 63 15.28 -7.84 14.68
C VAL A 63 15.84 -8.02 13.26
N ALA A 64 15.36 -7.26 12.27
CA ALA A 64 15.71 -7.47 10.86
C ALA A 64 17.22 -7.43 10.59
N MET A 65 17.96 -6.56 11.29
CA MET A 65 19.43 -6.50 11.21
C MET A 65 20.13 -7.77 11.70
N LYS A 66 19.61 -8.41 12.75
CA LYS A 66 20.21 -9.62 13.35
C LYS A 66 20.11 -10.83 12.43
N ASN A 67 19.17 -10.81 11.48
CA ASN A 67 18.92 -11.89 10.54
C ASN A 67 19.82 -11.84 9.29
N ASN A 68 20.70 -10.83 9.14
CA ASN A 68 21.68 -10.73 8.05
C ASN A 68 21.10 -10.92 6.63
N LEU A 69 19.91 -10.37 6.37
CA LEU A 69 19.18 -10.55 5.11
C LEU A 69 19.58 -9.59 3.99
N VAL A 70 20.58 -8.73 4.23
CA VAL A 70 21.02 -7.73 3.25
C VAL A 70 21.96 -8.38 2.24
N VAL A 71 21.56 -8.38 0.97
CA VAL A 71 22.39 -8.80 -0.17
C VAL A 71 22.46 -7.66 -1.18
N GLY A 72 23.68 -7.25 -1.56
CA GLY A 72 23.90 -6.13 -2.45
C GLY A 72 23.61 -4.77 -1.80
N SER A 73 22.58 -4.07 -2.27
CA SER A 73 22.24 -2.72 -1.81
C SER A 73 21.79 -2.68 -0.34
N GLN A 74 22.14 -1.62 0.38
CA GLN A 74 21.71 -1.41 1.75
C GLN A 74 20.21 -1.07 1.80
N ALA A 75 19.38 -2.09 1.91
CA ALA A 75 17.93 -1.99 1.79
C ALA A 75 17.19 -2.61 2.97
N ARG A 76 15.96 -2.12 3.20
CA ARG A 76 15.01 -2.67 4.17
C ARG A 76 13.61 -2.62 3.59
N ILE A 77 12.77 -3.51 4.08
CA ILE A 77 11.34 -3.56 3.82
C ILE A 77 10.59 -3.71 5.14
N LEU A 78 9.38 -3.18 5.21
CA LEU A 78 8.35 -3.47 6.21
C LEU A 78 6.97 -3.32 5.54
N TYR A 79 5.89 -3.60 6.25
CA TYR A 79 4.54 -3.21 5.84
C TYR A 79 4.10 -1.96 6.62
N ALA A 80 3.44 -1.04 5.92
CA ALA A 80 2.95 0.21 6.51
C ALA A 80 1.69 0.67 5.78
N ASP A 81 0.79 1.33 6.51
CA ASP A 81 -0.37 2.04 5.95
C ASP A 81 0.03 3.41 5.36
N HIS A 82 -0.94 4.15 4.83
CA HIS A 82 -0.67 5.44 4.18
C HIS A 82 -0.04 6.48 5.13
N GLU A 83 -0.52 6.59 6.36
CA GLU A 83 0.00 7.55 7.34
C GLU A 83 1.43 7.20 7.75
N GLU A 84 1.72 5.93 8.06
CA GLU A 84 3.05 5.48 8.40
C GLU A 84 4.03 5.64 7.24
N ARG A 85 3.62 5.31 6.01
CA ARG A 85 4.47 5.51 4.81
C ARG A 85 4.86 6.97 4.66
N ILE A 86 3.90 7.90 4.81
CA ILE A 86 4.15 9.35 4.74
C ILE A 86 5.09 9.79 5.87
N ASN A 87 4.81 9.38 7.11
CA ASN A 87 5.60 9.78 8.28
C ASN A 87 7.05 9.28 8.19
N ILE A 88 7.26 8.02 7.80
CA ILE A 88 8.60 7.45 7.62
C ILE A 88 9.32 8.18 6.48
N ALA A 89 8.66 8.38 5.34
CA ALA A 89 9.25 9.05 4.19
C ALA A 89 9.69 10.50 4.50
N LEU A 90 8.83 11.28 5.17
CA LEU A 90 9.16 12.64 5.58
C LEU A 90 10.33 12.66 6.57
N LYS A 91 10.36 11.73 7.53
CA LYS A 91 11.45 11.64 8.50
C LYS A 91 12.77 11.27 7.84
N PHE A 92 12.76 10.36 6.87
CA PHE A 92 13.94 10.06 6.06
C PHE A 92 14.39 11.27 5.25
N ASN A 93 13.47 11.94 4.55
CA ASN A 93 13.81 13.11 3.73
C ASN A 93 14.38 14.25 4.60
N GLU A 94 13.84 14.46 5.80
CA GLU A 94 14.39 15.39 6.78
C GLU A 94 15.82 15.01 7.22
N SER A 95 16.08 13.74 7.54
CA SER A 95 17.43 13.29 7.91
C SER A 95 18.42 13.38 6.75
N VAL A 96 17.98 13.19 5.49
CA VAL A 96 18.80 13.47 4.29
C VAL A 96 19.16 14.95 4.23
N ARG A 97 18.16 15.83 4.40
CA ARG A 97 18.35 17.29 4.39
C ARG A 97 19.31 17.78 5.47
N LYS A 98 19.32 17.14 6.63
CA LYS A 98 20.25 17.43 7.75
C LYS A 98 21.65 16.81 7.56
N GLY A 99 21.86 16.00 6.52
CA GLY A 99 23.11 15.29 6.29
C GLY A 99 23.36 14.13 7.28
N GLU A 100 22.33 13.68 8.00
CA GLU A 100 22.44 12.59 8.97
C GLU A 100 22.55 11.22 8.29
N ILE A 101 21.95 11.08 7.11
CA ILE A 101 22.00 9.92 6.20
C ILE A 101 22.14 10.42 4.76
N GLY A 102 22.67 9.60 3.85
CA GLY A 102 22.67 9.92 2.42
C GLY A 102 21.30 9.73 1.76
N PRO A 103 21.14 10.12 0.47
CA PRO A 103 19.88 10.00 -0.25
C PRO A 103 19.29 8.58 -0.22
N ILE A 104 17.96 8.52 -0.21
CA ILE A 104 17.21 7.27 -0.11
C ILE A 104 16.35 7.07 -1.37
N MET A 105 16.33 5.88 -1.94
CA MET A 105 15.33 5.50 -2.94
C MET A 105 14.22 4.73 -2.25
N LEU A 106 13.03 5.33 -2.14
CA LEU A 106 11.82 4.63 -1.69
C LEU A 106 11.21 3.84 -2.84
N GLY A 107 10.47 2.78 -2.50
CA GLY A 107 9.63 2.05 -3.44
C GLY A 107 8.81 0.99 -2.73
N ARG A 108 8.35 0.00 -3.50
CA ARG A 108 7.60 -1.16 -3.01
C ARG A 108 7.60 -2.31 -4.00
N ASP A 109 7.06 -3.44 -3.56
CA ASP A 109 6.61 -4.46 -4.50
C ASP A 109 5.34 -3.98 -5.21
N HIS A 110 4.96 -4.69 -6.28
CA HIS A 110 3.64 -4.48 -6.88
C HIS A 110 2.56 -5.24 -6.08
N HIS A 111 2.93 -6.19 -5.22
CA HIS A 111 2.03 -6.87 -4.27
C HIS A 111 1.57 -5.92 -3.15
N ASP A 112 0.66 -4.99 -3.46
CA ASP A 112 0.23 -3.90 -2.57
C ASP A 112 -1.26 -3.56 -2.76
N THR A 113 -1.82 -2.79 -1.81
CA THR A 113 -3.24 -2.45 -1.69
C THR A 113 -3.90 -2.01 -2.99
N GLY A 114 -3.30 -1.07 -3.73
CA GLY A 114 -3.94 -0.39 -4.87
C GLY A 114 -3.24 -0.54 -6.22
N SER A 115 -2.16 -1.31 -6.30
CA SER A 115 -1.28 -1.25 -7.46
C SER A 115 -1.32 -2.46 -8.37
N THR A 116 -2.04 -3.51 -7.98
CA THR A 116 -2.15 -4.73 -8.77
C THR A 116 -3.58 -5.22 -8.84
N ASP A 117 -4.08 -5.36 -10.06
CA ASP A 117 -5.26 -6.13 -10.36
C ASP A 117 -4.84 -7.53 -10.81
N SER A 118 -5.26 -8.54 -10.04
CA SER A 118 -4.85 -9.93 -10.21
C SER A 118 -5.92 -10.82 -9.59
N PRO A 119 -6.91 -11.30 -10.37
CA PRO A 119 -8.07 -12.04 -9.85
C PRO A 119 -7.68 -13.34 -9.12
N PHE A 120 -6.48 -13.86 -9.38
CA PHE A 120 -5.93 -15.06 -8.77
C PHE A 120 -5.08 -14.79 -7.52
N ARG A 121 -4.82 -13.52 -7.19
CA ARG A 121 -3.97 -13.15 -6.06
C ARG A 121 -4.41 -11.82 -5.44
N GLU A 122 -3.82 -10.67 -5.80
CA GLU A 122 -4.01 -9.38 -5.10
C GLU A 122 -5.48 -8.90 -4.99
N THR A 123 -6.32 -9.25 -5.97
CA THR A 123 -7.75 -8.89 -5.99
C THR A 123 -8.65 -10.11 -5.83
N SER A 124 -8.13 -11.24 -5.32
CA SER A 124 -8.93 -12.46 -5.12
C SER A 124 -10.00 -12.31 -4.01
N ASN A 125 -9.80 -11.39 -3.06
CA ASN A 125 -10.77 -11.06 -2.01
C ASN A 125 -11.84 -10.03 -2.44
N ILE A 126 -11.84 -9.61 -3.71
CA ILE A 126 -12.83 -8.68 -4.28
C ILE A 126 -13.95 -9.50 -4.93
N LYS A 127 -15.19 -9.31 -4.46
CA LYS A 127 -16.34 -10.21 -4.75
C LYS A 127 -17.50 -9.53 -5.48
N ASP A 128 -17.36 -8.27 -5.87
CA ASP A 128 -18.35 -7.54 -6.65
C ASP A 128 -18.29 -7.82 -8.16
N GLY A 129 -17.41 -8.75 -8.59
CA GLY A 129 -17.16 -9.08 -9.99
C GLY A 129 -16.13 -8.18 -10.67
N SER A 130 -15.69 -7.09 -10.03
CA SER A 130 -14.68 -6.20 -10.59
C SER A 130 -13.25 -6.76 -10.50
N ASN A 131 -13.03 -7.90 -9.84
CA ASN A 131 -11.70 -8.47 -9.62
C ASN A 131 -10.93 -8.80 -10.91
N ILE A 132 -11.64 -8.94 -12.03
CA ILE A 132 -11.08 -9.20 -13.38
C ILE A 132 -10.72 -7.93 -14.17
N THR A 133 -11.05 -6.74 -13.65
CA THR A 133 -10.73 -5.45 -14.27
C THR A 133 -9.27 -5.07 -14.04
N ALA A 134 -8.80 -3.95 -14.62
CA ALA A 134 -7.43 -3.45 -14.46
C ALA A 134 -7.35 -1.96 -14.12
N ASP A 135 -8.49 -1.32 -13.85
CA ASP A 135 -8.59 0.13 -13.66
C ASP A 135 -7.83 0.60 -12.42
N MET A 136 -7.81 -0.19 -11.34
CA MET A 136 -7.14 0.18 -10.10
C MET A 136 -5.62 0.30 -10.31
N ALA A 137 -5.00 -0.70 -10.94
CA ALA A 137 -3.58 -0.70 -11.25
C ALA A 137 -3.19 0.44 -12.21
N VAL A 138 -4.02 0.69 -13.23
CA VAL A 138 -3.80 1.80 -14.18
C VAL A 138 -3.94 3.16 -13.48
N HIS A 139 -4.95 3.34 -12.63
CA HIS A 139 -5.13 4.56 -11.85
C HIS A 139 -3.96 4.79 -10.88
N SER A 140 -3.49 3.74 -10.19
CA SER A 140 -2.28 3.83 -9.35
C SER A 140 -1.08 4.30 -10.17
N PHE A 141 -0.82 3.69 -11.33
CA PHE A 141 0.27 4.06 -12.24
C PHE A 141 0.19 5.53 -12.69
N VAL A 142 -0.93 5.95 -13.29
CA VAL A 142 -1.08 7.32 -13.82
C VAL A 142 -1.05 8.34 -12.69
N GLY A 143 -1.76 8.07 -11.59
CA GLY A 143 -1.85 9.00 -10.49
C GLY A 143 -0.52 9.17 -9.73
N ASN A 144 0.32 8.14 -9.67
CA ASN A 144 1.71 8.25 -9.18
C ASN A 144 2.59 9.07 -10.14
N ALA A 145 2.42 8.88 -11.45
CA ALA A 145 3.20 9.59 -12.48
C ALA A 145 3.00 11.10 -12.38
N ILE A 146 1.73 11.54 -12.31
CA ILE A 146 1.38 12.97 -12.29
C ILE A 146 1.60 13.63 -10.93
N ARG A 147 1.81 12.86 -9.86
CA ARG A 147 2.11 13.37 -8.51
C ARG A 147 3.60 13.47 -8.22
N GLY A 148 4.46 13.19 -9.20
CA GLY A 148 5.89 13.48 -9.11
C GLY A 148 6.76 12.36 -8.53
N MET A 149 6.29 11.11 -8.55
CA MET A 149 7.16 9.96 -8.30
C MET A 149 8.37 10.00 -9.27
N SER A 150 9.56 9.66 -8.79
CA SER A 150 10.79 9.68 -9.61
C SER A 150 10.78 8.63 -10.72
N MET A 151 10.08 7.52 -10.49
CA MET A 151 9.87 6.44 -11.46
C MET A 151 8.50 5.82 -11.23
N VAL A 152 7.84 5.43 -12.32
CA VAL A 152 6.59 4.66 -12.30
C VAL A 152 6.67 3.54 -13.32
N VAL A 153 6.09 2.40 -12.98
CA VAL A 153 6.10 1.20 -13.82
C VAL A 153 4.70 0.62 -13.87
N LEU A 154 4.28 0.18 -15.05
CA LEU A 154 3.11 -0.67 -15.25
C LEU A 154 3.57 -1.93 -15.98
N SER A 155 3.20 -3.09 -15.45
CA SER A 155 3.66 -4.40 -15.95
C SER A 155 2.49 -5.33 -16.24
N ASN A 156 2.74 -6.31 -17.10
CA ASN A 156 1.80 -7.37 -17.44
C ASN A 156 2.29 -8.69 -16.85
N GLY A 157 1.48 -9.27 -15.96
CA GLY A 157 1.61 -10.65 -15.52
C GLY A 157 2.52 -10.87 -14.32
N GLY A 158 2.82 -9.83 -13.54
CA GLY A 158 3.62 -9.96 -12.32
C GLY A 158 3.02 -10.98 -11.36
N GLY A 159 3.83 -11.96 -10.98
CA GLY A 159 3.51 -12.97 -9.97
C GLY A 159 2.64 -14.13 -10.43
N VAL A 160 1.57 -13.90 -11.20
CA VAL A 160 0.64 -14.95 -11.65
C VAL A 160 0.81 -15.35 -13.11
N GLY A 161 1.67 -14.65 -13.86
CA GLY A 161 2.02 -14.95 -15.25
C GLY A 161 1.36 -14.02 -16.27
N ILE A 162 1.91 -14.02 -17.48
CA ILE A 162 1.52 -13.12 -18.59
C ILE A 162 0.01 -13.17 -18.85
N GLY A 163 -0.62 -12.00 -18.95
CA GLY A 163 -2.04 -11.83 -19.24
C GLY A 163 -2.98 -12.09 -18.05
N LYS A 164 -2.44 -12.44 -16.88
CA LYS A 164 -3.25 -12.80 -15.69
C LYS A 164 -3.24 -11.74 -14.59
N ALA A 165 -2.43 -10.69 -14.74
CA ALA A 165 -2.40 -9.56 -13.83
C ALA A 165 -1.93 -8.29 -14.55
N VAL A 166 -2.38 -7.15 -14.06
CA VAL A 166 -1.83 -5.82 -14.38
C VAL A 166 -1.32 -5.22 -13.08
N ASN A 167 -0.02 -4.96 -13.02
CA ASN A 167 0.65 -4.66 -11.75
C ASN A 167 1.63 -3.50 -11.89
N GLY A 168 1.51 -2.51 -11.02
CA GLY A 168 2.29 -1.27 -11.07
C GLY A 168 3.16 -1.04 -9.84
N GLY A 169 4.21 -0.24 -10.04
CA GLY A 169 5.19 0.11 -9.00
C GLY A 169 5.65 1.55 -9.13
N PHE A 170 6.33 2.02 -8.09
CA PHE A 170 6.93 3.34 -8.08
C PHE A 170 8.33 3.32 -7.47
N GLY A 171 9.10 4.35 -7.78
CA GLY A 171 10.31 4.75 -7.10
C GLY A 171 10.28 6.24 -6.77
N LEU A 172 10.72 6.62 -5.57
CA LEU A 172 10.79 8.02 -5.15
C LEU A 172 12.14 8.30 -4.49
N ALA A 173 12.94 9.15 -5.13
CA ALA A 173 14.22 9.59 -4.60
C ALA A 173 14.01 10.70 -3.56
N LEU A 174 14.49 10.44 -2.34
CA LEU A 174 14.53 11.39 -1.24
C LEU A 174 15.88 12.11 -1.26
N ASP A 175 15.86 13.35 -1.75
CA ASP A 175 17.03 14.21 -1.91
C ASP A 175 17.17 15.26 -0.80
N GLY A 176 16.25 15.28 0.17
CA GLY A 176 16.19 16.27 1.25
C GLY A 176 15.51 17.58 0.88
N SER A 177 15.08 17.76 -0.37
CA SER A 177 14.40 18.99 -0.79
C SER A 177 13.00 19.09 -0.20
N LYS A 178 12.55 20.33 0.06
CA LYS A 178 11.16 20.59 0.49
C LYS A 178 10.14 20.25 -0.60
N ARG A 179 10.55 20.30 -1.87
CA ARG A 179 9.73 19.88 -3.00
C ARG A 179 9.33 18.40 -2.89
N VAL A 180 10.26 17.54 -2.46
CA VAL A 180 9.99 16.11 -2.26
C VAL A 180 9.04 15.87 -1.07
N ASP A 181 9.03 16.74 -0.05
CA ASP A 181 8.05 16.63 1.05
C ASP A 181 6.59 16.74 0.54
N GLU A 182 6.33 17.63 -0.42
CA GLU A 182 5.00 17.76 -1.05
C GLU A 182 4.63 16.55 -1.92
N ILE A 183 5.61 16.00 -2.65
CA ILE A 183 5.43 14.75 -3.40
C ILE A 183 5.09 13.60 -2.44
N ILE A 184 5.82 13.48 -1.32
CA ILE A 184 5.56 12.45 -0.31
C ILE A 184 4.11 12.53 0.19
N ARG A 185 3.65 13.72 0.59
CA ARG A 185 2.31 13.92 1.17
C ARG A 185 1.18 13.61 0.19
N THR A 186 1.39 13.88 -1.10
CA THR A 186 0.34 13.73 -2.11
C THR A 186 0.40 12.36 -2.80
N ALA A 187 1.57 11.90 -3.18
CA ALA A 187 1.76 10.69 -3.97
C ALA A 187 1.64 9.42 -3.13
N LEU A 188 2.22 9.35 -1.93
CA LEU A 188 2.09 8.16 -1.07
C LEU A 188 0.67 7.99 -0.52
N GLU A 189 -0.06 9.09 -0.27
CA GLU A 189 -1.48 9.00 0.06
C GLU A 189 -2.26 8.40 -1.10
N TRP A 190 -2.08 8.90 -2.33
CA TRP A 190 -2.75 8.37 -3.51
C TRP A 190 -2.46 6.88 -3.74
N ASP A 191 -1.19 6.49 -3.64
CA ASP A 191 -0.72 5.13 -3.90
C ASP A 191 -1.43 4.07 -3.04
N VAL A 192 -1.81 4.43 -1.81
CA VAL A 192 -2.50 3.54 -0.87
C VAL A 192 -4.01 3.78 -0.88
N VAL A 193 -4.45 5.02 -0.72
CA VAL A 193 -5.87 5.37 -0.56
C VAL A 193 -6.67 5.10 -1.83
N GLY A 194 -6.05 5.16 -3.02
CA GLY A 194 -6.70 4.75 -4.27
C GLY A 194 -7.14 3.28 -4.25
N GLY A 195 -6.31 2.39 -3.68
CA GLY A 195 -6.66 0.99 -3.50
C GLY A 195 -7.71 0.77 -2.41
N ILE A 196 -7.63 1.52 -1.30
CA ILE A 196 -8.67 1.53 -0.27
C ILE A 196 -10.02 1.93 -0.86
N ALA A 197 -10.07 3.00 -1.65
CA ALA A 197 -11.30 3.47 -2.28
C ALA A 197 -11.93 2.39 -3.17
N ARG A 198 -11.13 1.70 -3.99
CA ARG A 198 -11.62 0.60 -4.81
C ARG A 198 -12.11 -0.57 -3.97
N ARG A 199 -11.33 -1.01 -2.97
CA ARG A 199 -11.70 -2.15 -2.10
C ARG A 199 -12.95 -1.84 -1.27
N ALA A 200 -13.09 -0.61 -0.78
CA ALA A 200 -14.28 -0.15 -0.08
C ALA A 200 -15.51 -0.19 -1.00
N TRP A 201 -15.36 0.26 -2.25
CA TRP A 201 -16.43 0.17 -3.26
C TRP A 201 -16.83 -1.29 -3.55
N ALA A 202 -15.85 -2.20 -3.57
CA ALA A 202 -16.08 -3.64 -3.66
C ALA A 202 -16.66 -4.28 -2.39
N ARG A 203 -16.98 -3.48 -1.37
CA ARG A 203 -17.63 -3.86 -0.10
C ARG A 203 -16.74 -4.63 0.86
N ASN A 204 -15.42 -4.50 0.73
CA ASN A 204 -14.47 -5.06 1.70
C ASN A 204 -14.60 -4.37 3.07
N PRO A 205 -14.89 -5.09 4.17
CA PRO A 205 -15.20 -4.46 5.47
C PRO A 205 -14.09 -3.56 6.02
N GLY A 206 -12.84 -4.03 6.02
CA GLY A 206 -11.70 -3.22 6.49
C GLY A 206 -11.50 -1.95 5.66
N ALA A 207 -11.71 -2.04 4.35
CA ALA A 207 -11.58 -0.90 3.46
C ALA A 207 -12.73 0.11 3.65
N LEU A 208 -13.95 -0.35 3.91
CA LEU A 208 -15.08 0.52 4.27
C LEU A 208 -14.81 1.28 5.57
N GLU A 209 -14.24 0.63 6.57
CA GLU A 209 -13.84 1.25 7.83
C GLU A 209 -12.80 2.36 7.57
N VAL A 210 -11.69 2.02 6.90
CA VAL A 210 -10.62 2.99 6.60
C VAL A 210 -11.12 4.13 5.73
N ALA A 211 -11.90 3.86 4.68
CA ALA A 211 -12.46 4.89 3.81
C ALA A 211 -13.40 5.84 4.58
N THR A 212 -14.19 5.32 5.52
CA THR A 212 -15.08 6.14 6.37
C THR A 212 -14.30 7.06 7.29
N ILE A 213 -13.24 6.54 7.93
CA ILE A 213 -12.35 7.34 8.79
C ILE A 213 -11.64 8.41 7.96
N TRP A 214 -11.07 8.03 6.82
CA TRP A 214 -10.37 8.94 5.91
C TRP A 214 -11.29 10.06 5.41
N ASN A 215 -12.54 9.76 5.05
CA ASN A 215 -13.53 10.77 4.65
C ASN A 215 -13.83 11.78 5.76
N LYS A 216 -13.93 11.33 7.03
CA LYS A 216 -14.15 12.24 8.17
C LYS A 216 -12.98 13.19 8.37
N GLN A 217 -11.76 12.69 8.25
CA GLN A 217 -10.53 13.47 8.40
C GLN A 217 -10.29 14.42 7.22
N ASN A 218 -10.75 14.06 6.01
CA ASN A 218 -10.45 14.79 4.77
C ASN A 218 -11.63 15.53 4.15
N LYS A 219 -12.74 15.70 4.87
CA LYS A 219 -14.02 16.27 4.41
C LYS A 219 -13.95 17.61 3.65
N LYS A 220 -12.90 18.40 3.85
CA LYS A 220 -12.71 19.71 3.19
C LYS A 220 -11.91 19.62 1.88
N ARG A 221 -11.24 18.50 1.64
CA ARG A 221 -10.25 18.33 0.57
C ARG A 221 -10.66 17.28 -0.44
N ALA A 222 -11.26 16.18 0.00
CA ALA A 222 -11.54 15.04 -0.86
C ALA A 222 -12.63 14.13 -0.28
N HIS A 223 -13.11 13.20 -1.11
CA HIS A 223 -14.17 12.25 -0.76
C HIS A 223 -14.01 10.93 -1.51
N ILE A 224 -14.09 9.81 -0.78
CA ILE A 224 -14.22 8.46 -1.29
C ILE A 224 -15.70 8.11 -1.29
N THR A 225 -16.22 7.61 -2.42
CA THR A 225 -17.60 7.16 -2.51
C THR A 225 -17.77 5.86 -1.70
N ILE A 226 -18.74 5.84 -0.78
CA ILE A 226 -19.07 4.66 0.02
C ILE A 226 -20.28 3.96 -0.63
N PRO A 227 -20.23 2.64 -0.91
CA PRO A 227 -21.34 1.93 -1.52
C PRO A 227 -22.52 1.80 -0.54
N ASN A 228 -23.74 1.88 -1.06
CA ASN A 228 -24.93 1.45 -0.32
C ASN A 228 -25.05 -0.07 -0.44
N ILE A 229 -25.01 -0.77 0.68
CA ILE A 229 -25.13 -2.23 0.71
C ILE A 229 -26.60 -2.60 0.59
N ALA A 230 -26.94 -3.42 -0.40
CA ALA A 230 -28.29 -3.94 -0.58
C ALA A 230 -28.64 -4.94 0.54
N ASP A 231 -29.92 -5.02 0.91
CA ASP A 231 -30.42 -6.04 1.83
C ASP A 231 -30.51 -7.39 1.11
N ASP A 232 -29.75 -8.37 1.59
CA ASP A 232 -29.72 -9.72 1.02
C ASP A 232 -31.11 -10.37 1.03
N ASN A 233 -31.94 -10.09 2.04
CA ASN A 233 -33.32 -10.63 2.09
C ASN A 233 -34.19 -10.07 0.96
N LEU A 234 -33.96 -8.81 0.58
CA LEU A 234 -34.67 -8.20 -0.54
C LEU A 234 -34.22 -8.84 -1.86
N ILE A 235 -32.93 -9.11 -2.01
CA ILE A 235 -32.39 -9.79 -3.20
C ILE A 235 -32.98 -11.20 -3.30
N GLU A 236 -32.91 -11.99 -2.24
CA GLU A 236 -33.46 -13.35 -2.20
C GLU A 236 -34.96 -13.37 -2.54
N LYS A 237 -35.73 -12.45 -1.94
CA LYS A 237 -37.16 -12.31 -2.23
C LYS A 237 -37.42 -12.05 -3.71
N VAL A 238 -36.73 -11.07 -4.31
CA VAL A 238 -36.93 -10.70 -5.71
C VAL A 238 -36.49 -11.82 -6.66
N VAL A 239 -35.37 -12.49 -6.39
CA VAL A 239 -34.90 -13.63 -7.21
C VAL A 239 -35.93 -14.77 -7.20
N ASN A 240 -36.48 -15.09 -6.01
CA ASN A 240 -37.53 -16.10 -5.87
C ASN A 240 -38.84 -15.71 -6.59
N GLU A 241 -39.21 -14.42 -6.59
CA GLU A 241 -40.41 -13.92 -7.30
C GLU A 241 -40.27 -14.02 -8.83
N VAL A 242 -39.06 -13.89 -9.37
CA VAL A 242 -38.78 -13.94 -10.83
C VAL A 242 -38.55 -15.37 -11.34
N GLY A 243 -38.36 -16.35 -10.46
CA GLY A 243 -38.31 -17.78 -10.80
C GLY A 243 -36.98 -18.26 -11.40
N PHE A 244 -35.86 -17.71 -10.93
CA PHE A 244 -34.52 -18.23 -11.24
C PHE A 244 -34.10 -19.40 -10.33
#